data_AF-A0A972A7D3-F1
#
_entry.id   AF-A0A972A7D3-F1
#
_cell.length_a   1.000
_cell.length_b   1.000
_cell.length_c   1.000
_cell.angle_alpha   90.00
_cell.angle_beta   90.00
_cell.angle_gamma   90.00
#
_symmetry.space_group_name_H-M   'P 1'
#
loop_
_entity.id
_entity.type
_entity.pdbx_description
1 polymer ?
#
loop_
_entity_poly.entity_id
_entity_poly.type
_entity_poly.pdbx_seq_one_letter_code
_entity_poly.pdbx_strand_id
1 'polypeptide(L)'
;MNVYDKAHELARALSASREYRDYKAAKEKVYQNETNKKMLMDYKRKQFQLQASYLSGKKPSEEELDRFKKLSELIQYSQDISSFLQAEYRLNTMVSDIYRILSQAIDMDLDFVEEQQQEGEAANEKN
;
A
#
# COMPACT_ATOMS: atom_id res chain seq x y z
N MET A 1 3.34 33.92 5.85
CA MET A 1 3.39 32.45 5.94
C MET A 1 3.29 31.91 4.52
N ASN A 2 4.28 31.16 4.06
CA ASN A 2 4.36 30.65 2.69
C ASN A 2 3.85 29.19 2.61
N VAL A 3 3.80 28.64 1.39
CA VAL A 3 3.34 27.26 1.15
C VAL A 3 4.24 26.20 1.81
N TYR A 4 5.53 26.49 1.98
CA TYR A 4 6.47 25.59 2.66
C TYR A 4 6.24 25.56 4.18
N ASP A 5 5.91 26.70 4.80
CA ASP A 5 5.53 26.76 6.22
C ASP A 5 4.29 25.89 6.47
N LYS A 6 3.32 25.93 5.55
CA LYS A 6 2.12 25.10 5.60
C LYS A 6 2.42 23.61 5.36
N ALA A 7 3.33 23.29 4.45
CA ALA A 7 3.79 21.92 4.25
C ALA A 7 4.46 21.36 5.52
N HIS A 8 5.27 22.16 6.22
CA HIS A 8 5.86 21.76 7.49
C HIS A 8 4.82 21.60 8.61
N GLU A 9 3.78 22.45 8.65
CA GLU A 9 2.64 22.24 9.57
C GLU A 9 1.92 20.91 9.28
N LEU A 10 1.62 20.63 8.01
CA LEU A 10 1.00 19.38 7.59
C LEU A 10 1.87 18.17 7.97
N ALA A 11 3.18 18.23 7.77
CA ALA A 11 4.10 17.16 8.16
C ALA A 11 4.09 16.90 9.68
N ARG A 12 4.00 17.96 10.50
CA ARG A 12 3.84 17.84 11.96
C ARG A 12 2.49 17.22 12.32
N ALA A 13 1.40 17.65 11.67
CA ALA A 13 0.07 17.09 11.90
C ALA A 13 0.01 15.60 11.52
N LEU A 14 0.60 15.23 10.39
CA LEU A 14 0.71 13.84 9.92
C LEU A 14 1.48 12.96 10.92
N SER A 15 2.63 13.43 11.40
CA SER A 15 3.42 12.67 12.37
C SER A 15 2.79 12.60 13.77
N ALA A 16 1.89 13.53 14.12
CA ALA A 16 1.07 13.49 15.32
C ALA A 16 -0.28 12.77 15.15
N SER A 17 -0.64 12.38 13.92
CA SER A 17 -1.91 11.73 13.61
C SER A 17 -2.08 10.41 14.37
N ARG A 18 -3.32 9.97 14.55
CA ARG A 18 -3.59 8.66 15.16
C ARG A 18 -3.13 7.55 14.22
N GLU A 19 -3.37 7.72 12.94
CA GLU A 19 -3.04 6.82 11.85
C GLU A 19 -1.54 6.49 11.84
N TYR A 20 -0.68 7.51 11.91
CA TYR A 20 0.76 7.32 11.96
C TYR A 20 1.23 6.67 13.28
N ARG A 21 0.65 7.07 14.42
CA ARG A 21 0.99 6.48 15.72
C ARG A 21 0.61 5.00 15.79
N ASP A 22 -0.59 4.65 15.34
CA ASP A 22 -1.09 3.28 15.27
C ASP A 22 -0.23 2.44 14.32
N TYR A 23 0.11 2.97 13.15
CA TYR A 23 1.04 2.34 12.20
C TYR A 23 2.40 2.07 12.85
N LYS A 24 3.00 3.08 13.49
CA LYS A 24 4.32 2.97 14.12
C LYS A 24 4.32 1.92 15.23
N ALA A 25 3.30 1.91 16.08
CA ALA A 25 3.16 0.95 17.16
C ALA A 25 2.98 -0.49 16.64
N ALA A 26 2.15 -0.68 15.61
CA ALA A 26 1.95 -2.00 15.00
C ALA A 26 3.22 -2.50 14.29
N LYS A 27 3.95 -1.59 13.63
CA LYS A 27 5.23 -1.89 12.98
C LYS A 27 6.25 -2.41 13.99
N GLU A 28 6.40 -1.71 15.11
CA GLU A 28 7.34 -2.09 16.16
C GLU A 28 7.06 -3.51 16.67
N LYS A 29 5.78 -3.84 16.95
CA LYS A 29 5.37 -5.17 17.41
C LYS A 29 5.73 -6.28 16.42
N VAL A 30 5.48 -6.06 15.13
CA VAL A 30 5.84 -7.05 14.09
C VAL A 30 7.35 -7.23 14.00
N TYR A 31 8.13 -6.15 14.10
CA TYR A 31 9.57 -6.18 13.92
C TYR A 31 10.34 -6.75 15.11
N GLN A 32 9.73 -6.77 16.30
CA GLN A 32 10.28 -7.43 17.49
C GLN A 32 10.23 -8.97 17.39
N ASN A 33 9.37 -9.52 16.52
CA ASN A 33 9.28 -10.95 16.28
C ASN A 33 9.90 -11.29 14.91
N GLU A 34 11.07 -11.94 14.92
CA GLU A 34 11.80 -12.28 13.69
C GLU A 34 11.01 -13.19 12.73
N THR A 35 10.12 -14.04 13.24
CA THR A 35 9.23 -14.85 12.41
C THR A 35 8.19 -13.99 11.71
N ASN A 36 7.51 -13.10 12.44
CA ASN A 36 6.50 -12.19 11.88
C ASN A 36 7.13 -11.23 10.87
N LYS A 37 8.31 -10.70 11.18
CA LYS A 37 9.09 -9.85 10.28
C LYS A 37 9.43 -10.54 8.97
N LYS A 38 9.93 -11.79 9.00
CA LYS A 38 10.23 -12.56 7.79
C LYS A 38 8.96 -12.79 6.96
N MET A 39 7.88 -13.22 7.59
CA MET A 39 6.59 -13.45 6.93
C MET A 39 6.05 -12.18 6.26
N LEU A 40 6.12 -11.04 6.95
CA LEU A 40 5.73 -9.74 6.40
C LEU A 40 6.61 -9.33 5.20
N MET A 41 7.93 -9.51 5.28
CA MET A 41 8.84 -9.17 4.19
C MET A 41 8.58 -10.02 2.95
N ASP A 42 8.36 -11.32 3.13
CA ASP A 42 8.04 -12.24 2.04
C ASP A 42 6.71 -11.88 1.39
N TYR A 43 5.73 -11.47 2.19
CA TYR A 43 4.44 -11.00 1.70
C TYR A 43 4.57 -9.76 0.84
N LYS A 44 5.25 -8.72 1.34
CA LYS A 44 5.46 -7.47 0.60
C LYS A 44 6.21 -7.70 -0.71
N ARG A 45 7.23 -8.57 -0.70
CA ARG A 45 7.98 -8.93 -1.90
C ARG A 45 7.08 -9.59 -2.95
N LYS A 46 6.27 -10.57 -2.55
CA LYS A 46 5.35 -11.26 -3.46
C LYS A 46 4.24 -10.34 -3.96
N GLN A 47 3.67 -9.51 -3.08
CA GLN A 47 2.69 -8.50 -3.45
C GLN A 47 3.25 -7.57 -4.54
N PHE A 48 4.48 -7.08 -4.37
CA PHE A 48 5.14 -6.24 -5.35
C PHE A 48 5.39 -6.97 -6.67
N GLN A 49 5.85 -8.22 -6.64
CA GLN A 49 6.05 -9.03 -7.84
C GLN A 49 4.75 -9.23 -8.62
N LEU A 50 3.64 -9.53 -7.92
CA LEU A 50 2.32 -9.64 -8.54
C LEU A 50 1.90 -8.32 -9.17
N GLN A 51 2.02 -7.21 -8.44
CA GLN A 51 1.69 -5.88 -8.97
C GLN A 51 2.52 -5.53 -10.20
N ALA A 52 3.83 -5.78 -10.18
CA ALA A 52 4.72 -5.55 -11.31
C ALA A 52 4.34 -6.39 -12.53
N SER A 53 3.94 -7.65 -12.34
CA SER A 53 3.45 -8.51 -13.42
C SER A 53 2.21 -7.90 -14.06
N TYR A 54 1.22 -7.50 -13.26
CA TYR A 54 0.01 -6.84 -13.76
C TYR A 54 0.33 -5.56 -14.54
N LEU A 55 1.20 -4.70 -14.02
CA LEU A 55 1.63 -3.47 -14.70
C LEU A 55 2.37 -3.73 -16.01
N SER A 56 3.05 -4.87 -16.14
CA SER A 56 3.73 -5.26 -17.37
C SER A 56 2.81 -5.94 -18.40
N GLY A 57 1.49 -6.00 -18.14
CA GLY A 57 0.52 -6.71 -18.97
C GLY A 57 0.65 -8.24 -18.88
N LYS A 58 1.45 -8.78 -17.95
CA LYS A 58 1.64 -10.22 -17.75
C LYS A 58 0.72 -10.71 -16.65
N LYS A 59 -0.08 -11.74 -16.94
CA LYS A 59 -0.84 -12.44 -15.90
C LYS A 59 0.14 -13.25 -15.03
N PRO A 60 0.12 -13.08 -13.69
CA PRO A 60 0.86 -13.97 -12.80
C PRO A 60 0.46 -15.43 -13.04
N SER A 61 1.40 -16.35 -12.89
CA SER A 61 1.11 -17.78 -12.99
C SER A 61 0.17 -18.24 -11.87
N GLU A 62 -0.60 -19.30 -12.12
CA GLU A 62 -1.47 -19.89 -11.08
C GLU A 62 -0.68 -20.32 -9.83
N GLU A 63 0.56 -20.79 -10.02
CA GLU A 63 1.45 -21.18 -8.92
C GLU A 63 1.88 -19.96 -8.07
N GLU A 64 2.11 -18.79 -8.68
CA GLU A 64 2.40 -17.56 -7.95
C GLU A 64 1.17 -17.06 -7.17
N LEU A 65 -0.01 -17.13 -7.78
CA LEU A 65 -1.27 -16.78 -7.12
C LEU A 65 -1.58 -17.71 -5.96
N ASP A 66 -1.43 -19.02 -6.12
CA ASP A 66 -1.63 -20.01 -5.04
C ASP A 66 -0.65 -19.79 -3.89
N ARG A 67 0.64 -19.57 -4.20
CA ARG A 67 1.65 -19.24 -3.19
C ARG A 67 1.33 -17.96 -2.43
N PHE A 68 0.82 -16.94 -3.13
CA PHE A 68 0.42 -15.69 -2.48
C PHE A 68 -0.84 -15.85 -1.62
N LYS A 69 -1.84 -16.63 -2.07
CA LYS A 69 -3.04 -16.95 -1.28
C LYS A 69 -2.68 -17.66 0.02
N LYS A 70 -1.87 -18.73 -0.04
CA LYS A 70 -1.39 -19.45 1.15
C LYS A 70 -0.64 -18.53 2.13
N LEU A 71 0.22 -17.64 1.61
CA LEU A 71 0.90 -16.68 2.47
C LEU A 71 -0.05 -15.66 3.10
N SER A 72 -1.07 -15.23 2.35
CA SER A 72 -2.10 -14.32 2.84
C SER A 72 -2.91 -14.96 3.97
N GLU A 73 -3.26 -16.25 3.84
CA GLU A 73 -3.94 -17.01 4.91
C GLU A 73 -3.07 -17.09 6.17
N LEU A 74 -1.78 -17.43 6.04
CA LEU A 74 -0.85 -17.48 7.18
C LEU A 74 -0.77 -16.14 7.92
N ILE A 75 -0.79 -15.03 7.19
CA ILE A 75 -0.77 -13.68 7.77
C ILE A 75 -2.05 -13.36 8.52
N GLN A 76 -3.21 -13.82 8.04
CA GLN A 76 -4.48 -13.60 8.73
C GLN A 76 -4.49 -14.23 10.13
N TYR A 77 -3.77 -15.34 10.34
CA TYR A 77 -3.61 -15.96 11.66
C TYR A 77 -2.66 -15.19 12.59
N SER A 78 -1.81 -14.31 12.07
CA SER A 78 -0.92 -13.47 12.87
C SER A 78 -1.58 -12.12 13.16
N GLN A 79 -2.12 -11.97 14.37
CA GLN A 79 -2.78 -10.73 14.80
C GLN A 79 -1.86 -9.51 14.66
N ASP A 80 -0.56 -9.67 14.92
CA ASP A 80 0.42 -8.58 14.80
C ASP A 80 0.58 -8.12 13.35
N ILE A 81 0.76 -9.06 12.42
CA ILE A 81 0.94 -8.74 11.00
C ILE A 81 -0.36 -8.15 10.43
N SER A 82 -1.51 -8.78 10.73
CA SER A 82 -2.82 -8.28 10.31
C SER A 82 -3.08 -6.85 10.81
N SER A 83 -2.80 -6.59 12.10
CA SER A 83 -2.95 -5.25 12.69
C SER A 83 -2.02 -4.22 12.03
N PHE A 84 -0.79 -4.62 11.71
CA PHE A 84 0.16 -3.78 10.97
C PHE A 84 -0.36 -3.44 9.57
N LEU A 85 -0.81 -4.43 8.80
CA LEU A 85 -1.31 -4.21 7.44
C LEU A 85 -2.55 -3.31 7.43
N GLN A 86 -3.46 -3.49 8.40
CA GLN A 86 -4.62 -2.61 8.54
C GLN A 86 -4.23 -1.17 8.90
N ALA A 87 -3.25 -0.99 9.80
CA ALA A 87 -2.76 0.34 10.15
C ALA A 87 -2.02 1.01 8.98
N GLU A 88 -1.25 0.24 8.22
CA GLU A 88 -0.59 0.69 6.99
C GLU A 88 -1.61 1.12 5.92
N TYR A 89 -2.68 0.34 5.72
CA TYR A 89 -3.75 0.70 4.80
C TYR A 89 -4.40 2.04 5.19
N ARG A 90 -4.79 2.22 6.46
CA ARG A 90 -5.40 3.48 6.94
C ARG A 90 -4.47 4.69 6.75
N LEU A 91 -3.18 4.53 7.07
CA LEU A 91 -2.19 5.58 6.87
C LEU A 91 -2.07 5.94 5.38
N ASN A 92 -2.00 4.94 4.50
CA ASN A 92 -1.91 5.16 3.05
C ASN A 92 -3.15 5.87 2.52
N THR A 93 -4.36 5.46 2.93
CA THR A 93 -5.61 6.15 2.54
C THR A 93 -5.58 7.63 2.93
N MET A 94 -5.21 7.95 4.17
CA MET A 94 -5.10 9.35 4.63
C MET A 94 -4.09 10.14 3.78
N VAL A 95 -2.92 9.55 3.48
CA VAL A 95 -1.90 10.20 2.66
C VAL A 95 -2.37 10.40 1.22
N SER A 96 -3.05 9.41 0.63
CA SER A 96 -3.63 9.52 -0.71
C SER A 96 -4.69 10.61 -0.80
N ASP A 97 -5.56 10.72 0.20
CA ASP A 97 -6.57 11.79 0.26
C ASP A 97 -5.94 13.17 0.37
N ILE A 98 -4.89 13.31 1.19
CA ILE A 98 -4.12 14.55 1.29
C ILE A 98 -3.48 14.89 -0.04
N TYR A 99 -2.86 13.92 -0.71
CA TYR A 99 -2.26 14.13 -2.02
C TYR A 99 -3.29 14.60 -3.06
N ARG A 100 -4.48 14.01 -3.06
CA ARG A 100 -5.61 14.44 -3.91
C ARG A 100 -6.07 15.86 -3.61
N ILE A 101 -6.17 16.26 -2.33
CA ILE A 101 -6.49 17.65 -1.97
C ILE A 101 -5.43 18.62 -2.52
N LEU A 102 -4.15 18.26 -2.40
CA LEU A 102 -3.05 19.10 -2.87
C LEU A 102 -3.02 19.20 -4.40
N SER A 103 -3.25 18.10 -5.12
CA SER A 103 -3.24 18.09 -6.59
C SER A 103 -4.42 18.87 -7.16
N GLN A 104 -5.62 18.72 -6.58
CA GLN A 104 -6.81 19.48 -6.97
C GLN A 104 -6.66 20.99 -6.76
N ALA A 105 -5.87 21.42 -5.77
CA ALA A 105 -5.67 22.84 -5.50
C ALA A 105 -4.83 23.57 -6.57
N ILE A 106 -4.14 22.83 -7.43
CA ILE A 106 -3.27 23.37 -8.49
C ILE A 106 -3.63 22.82 -9.88
N ASP A 107 -4.82 22.24 -10.01
CA ASP A 107 -5.31 21.59 -11.25
C ASP A 107 -4.27 20.61 -11.84
N MET A 108 -3.58 19.88 -10.96
CA MET A 108 -2.65 18.84 -11.38
C MET A 108 -3.43 17.55 -11.61
N ASP A 109 -3.61 17.23 -12.88
CA ASP A 109 -4.21 15.97 -13.31
C ASP A 109 -3.35 14.79 -12.86
N LEU A 110 -3.98 13.86 -12.14
CA LEU A 110 -3.38 12.61 -11.67
C LEU A 110 -3.80 11.44 -12.56
N ASP A 111 -4.07 11.70 -13.84
CA ASP A 111 -4.61 10.73 -14.81
C ASP A 111 -3.76 9.46 -14.94
N PHE A 112 -2.46 9.56 -14.65
CA PHE A 112 -1.53 8.41 -14.58
C PHE A 112 -1.84 7.40 -13.47
N VAL A 113 -2.72 7.73 -12.53
CA VAL A 113 -3.21 6.84 -11.47
C VAL A 113 -4.49 6.11 -11.89
N GLU A 114 -5.26 6.64 -12.85
CA GLU A 114 -6.56 6.11 -13.28
C GLU A 114 -6.47 5.18 -14.51
N GLU A 115 -5.50 5.38 -15.41
CA GLU A 115 -5.36 4.57 -16.65
C GLU A 115 -5.04 3.08 -16.42
N GLN A 116 -4.60 2.68 -15.22
CA GLN A 116 -4.18 1.29 -14.94
C GLN A 116 -5.32 0.27 -14.80
N GLN A 117 -6.60 0.69 -14.89
CA GLN A 117 -7.73 -0.23 -14.86
C GLN A 117 -8.28 -0.59 -16.24
N GLN A 118 -8.05 0.21 -17.30
CA GLN A 118 -8.68 -0.01 -18.61
C GLN A 118 -7.84 -0.87 -19.58
N GLU A 119 -6.51 -0.88 -19.49
CA GLU A 119 -5.68 -1.68 -20.41
C GLU A 119 -5.75 -3.19 -20.13
N GLY A 120 -6.14 -3.60 -18.92
CA GLY A 120 -6.32 -5.02 -18.55
C GLY A 120 -7.54 -5.70 -19.16
N GLU A 121 -8.58 -4.93 -19.52
CA GLU A 121 -9.82 -5.47 -20.12
C GLU A 121 -9.67 -5.64 -21.64
N ALA A 122 -9.00 -4.71 -22.34
CA ALA A 122 -8.78 -4.78 -23.78
C ALA A 122 -7.87 -5.95 -24.23
N ALA A 123 -6.99 -6.45 -23.36
CA ALA A 123 -6.12 -7.58 -23.65
C ALA A 123 -6.80 -8.95 -23.50
N ASN A 124 -7.98 -9.01 -22.86
CA ASN A 124 -8.68 -10.27 -22.57
C ASN A 124 -9.77 -10.62 -23.60
N GLU A 125 -10.10 -9.72 -24.52
CA GLU A 125 -11.06 -9.96 -25.62
C GLU A 125 -10.41 -10.43 -26.93
N LYS A 126 -9.07 -10.51 -26.99
CA LYS A 126 -8.33 -10.90 -28.20
C LYS A 126 -7.66 -12.28 -28.15
N ASN A 127 -8.02 -13.14 -27.20
CA ASN A 127 -7.47 -14.50 -27.09
C ASN A 127 -8.56 -15.55 -26.92
#